data_AF-A0A2S2NVE0-F1
#
_entry.id   AF-A0A2S2NVE0-F1
#
_cell.length_a   1.000
_cell.length_b   1.000
_cell.length_c   1.000
_cell.angle_alpha   90.00
_cell.angle_beta   90.00
_cell.angle_gamma   90.00
#
_symmetry.space_group_name_H-M   'P 1'
#
loop_
_entity.id
_entity.type
_entity.pdbx_description
1 polymer ?
#
loop_
_entity_poly.entity_id
_entity_poly.type
_entity_poly.pdbx_seq_one_letter_code
_entity_poly.pdbx_strand_id
1 'polypeptide(L)'
;VEDLRPEPSVPLSPVEPLFDYEASLYMEKMVRRWAPLIWLAPDEQFLPGSVTDFLNHVTPKPRSLPGEVQQHSNKVPMGPDSQSWFLVTKSEVEQLLENTTSILYGQNPNTTTVPIYAHVTQCGRKNFHVSYWLFFPFSQGKPICTLDMGVLGPLPLPVFNNRCFGTLKEFGSHVGDWEHMSLMFNGYDEPEEMYVSVHDAGAFYRFDRNRRKFVFNRQEVRKGFLQKPKFPEVVHLTDEGNHPVLFAAKGSHGLWTAPGKHKYVRIPRLYDDSGYGFPWKTWLKVDVLNSSKKLPIWMQYYGKWGNQHSKCHPLSKMGLQICQFTDGPTGIPMKPHDFQCQNATN
;
A
#
# COMPACT_ATOMS: atom_id res chain seq x y z
N VAL A 1 53.81 57.39 16.42
CA VAL A 1 53.27 56.36 15.52
C VAL A 1 52.72 55.26 16.41
N GLU A 2 51.45 55.37 16.78
CA GLU A 2 50.72 54.33 17.51
C GLU A 2 49.83 53.60 16.49
N ASP A 3 50.07 52.31 16.38
CA ASP A 3 49.57 51.38 15.37
C ASP A 3 48.13 50.96 15.73
N LEU A 4 47.11 51.68 15.22
CA LEU A 4 45.70 51.31 15.34
C LEU A 4 45.37 50.22 14.32
N ARG A 5 45.51 48.95 14.70
CA ARG A 5 44.97 47.83 13.93
C ARG A 5 43.47 47.65 14.24
N PRO A 6 42.60 47.51 13.22
CA PRO A 6 41.20 47.16 13.44
C PRO A 6 41.10 45.73 13.96
N GLU A 7 40.24 45.51 14.96
CA GLU A 7 39.94 44.17 15.48
C GLU A 7 39.34 43.26 14.38
N PRO A 8 39.69 41.96 14.36
CA PRO A 8 39.13 41.03 13.40
C PRO A 8 37.64 40.78 13.68
N SER A 9 36.81 40.94 12.65
CA SER A 9 35.39 40.62 12.67
C SER A 9 35.17 39.15 13.04
N VAL A 10 34.42 38.90 14.11
CA VAL A 10 33.97 37.56 14.50
C VAL A 10 33.15 36.96 13.35
N PRO A 11 33.52 35.78 12.81
CA PRO A 11 32.72 35.14 11.79
C PRO A 11 31.38 34.74 12.42
N LEU A 12 30.27 35.22 11.83
CA LEU A 12 28.92 34.78 12.16
C LEU A 12 28.87 33.25 12.09
N SER A 13 28.37 32.62 13.16
CA SER A 13 28.15 31.18 13.18
C SER A 13 27.27 30.78 11.99
N PRO A 14 27.49 29.60 11.39
CA PRO A 14 26.59 29.09 10.37
C PRO A 14 25.19 29.02 10.98
N VAL A 15 24.24 29.76 10.42
CA VAL A 15 22.82 29.61 10.75
C VAL A 15 22.45 28.18 10.37
N GLU A 16 22.31 27.30 11.36
CA GLU A 16 21.68 26.00 11.14
C GLU A 16 20.33 26.24 10.45
N PRO A 17 19.97 25.48 9.39
CA PRO A 17 18.71 25.68 8.72
C PRO A 17 17.59 25.57 9.75
N LEU A 18 16.90 26.68 9.99
CA LEU A 18 15.84 26.80 10.99
C LEU A 18 14.77 25.75 10.65
N PHE A 19 14.79 24.63 11.35
CA PHE A 19 13.77 23.60 11.20
C PHE A 19 12.43 24.25 11.53
N ASP A 20 11.54 24.36 10.53
CA ASP A 20 10.26 25.04 10.69
C ASP A 20 9.30 24.17 11.52
N TYR A 21 9.46 24.29 12.83
CA TYR A 21 8.72 23.53 13.83
C TYR A 21 7.21 23.76 13.71
N GLU A 22 6.79 24.99 13.40
CA GLU A 22 5.38 25.33 13.22
C GLU A 22 4.78 24.62 12.01
N ALA A 23 5.48 24.63 10.87
CA ALA A 23 5.06 23.89 9.68
C ALA A 23 4.99 22.38 9.96
N SER A 24 5.99 21.82 10.66
CA SER A 24 6.00 20.40 11.05
C SER A 24 4.80 20.03 11.93
N LEU A 25 4.47 20.86 12.93
CA LEU A 25 3.35 20.63 13.84
C LEU A 25 2.00 20.76 13.11
N TYR A 26 1.89 21.74 12.21
CA TYR A 26 0.71 21.92 11.35
C TYR A 26 0.45 20.69 10.48
N MET A 27 1.46 20.20 9.76
CA MET A 27 1.34 19.02 8.91
C MET A 27 0.96 17.79 9.72
N GLU A 28 1.60 17.54 10.87
CA GLU A 28 1.25 16.40 11.73
C GLU A 28 -0.21 16.47 12.20
N LYS A 29 -0.70 17.66 12.57
CA LYS A 29 -2.10 17.87 12.93
C LYS A 29 -3.04 17.53 11.76
N MET A 30 -2.74 18.01 10.55
CA MET A 30 -3.55 17.75 9.37
C MET A 30 -3.55 16.26 8.98
N VAL A 31 -2.38 15.62 9.03
CA VAL A 31 -2.22 14.19 8.76
C VAL A 31 -3.06 13.33 9.70
N ARG A 32 -3.08 13.64 11.00
CA ARG A 32 -3.92 12.90 11.96
C ARG A 32 -5.41 13.19 11.78
N ARG A 33 -5.77 14.45 11.48
CA ARG A 33 -7.15 14.87 11.26
C ARG A 33 -7.78 14.22 10.03
N TRP A 34 -7.02 14.06 8.95
CA TRP A 34 -7.52 13.54 7.68
C TRP A 34 -7.19 12.06 7.43
N ALA A 35 -6.62 11.36 8.42
CA ALA A 35 -6.38 9.92 8.33
C ALA A 35 -7.71 9.18 8.06
N PRO A 36 -7.75 8.22 7.12
CA PRO A 36 -9.01 7.65 6.63
C PRO A 36 -9.64 6.66 7.62
N LEU A 37 -10.97 6.53 7.55
CA LEU A 37 -11.67 5.35 8.05
C LEU A 37 -11.62 4.26 6.99
N ILE A 38 -11.13 3.07 7.33
CA ILE A 38 -11.13 1.93 6.42
C ILE A 38 -12.12 0.90 6.93
N TRP A 39 -13.14 0.57 6.15
CA TRP A 39 -13.97 -0.60 6.40
C TRP A 39 -13.32 -1.83 5.76
N LEU A 40 -12.95 -2.80 6.59
CA LEU A 40 -12.58 -4.13 6.11
C LEU A 40 -13.85 -4.85 5.65
N ALA A 41 -13.74 -5.68 4.61
CA ALA A 41 -14.88 -6.39 4.07
C ALA A 41 -15.55 -7.32 5.11
N PRO A 42 -16.85 -7.59 4.97
CA PRO A 42 -17.52 -8.61 5.78
C PRO A 42 -16.82 -9.97 5.68
N ASP A 43 -16.64 -10.62 6.82
CA ASP A 43 -15.96 -11.92 6.94
C ASP A 43 -14.53 -11.93 6.38
N GLU A 44 -13.84 -10.79 6.40
CA GLU A 44 -12.41 -10.71 6.12
C GLU A 44 -11.62 -11.51 7.18
N GLN A 45 -10.71 -12.35 6.70
CA GLN A 45 -9.85 -13.19 7.54
C GLN A 45 -8.43 -12.64 7.62
N PHE A 46 -7.95 -12.00 6.54
CA PHE A 46 -6.61 -11.45 6.44
C PHE A 46 -6.66 -9.97 6.77
N LEU A 47 -6.40 -9.66 8.03
CA LEU A 47 -6.53 -8.33 8.62
C LEU A 47 -5.23 -7.52 8.45
N PRO A 48 -5.26 -6.19 8.63
CA PRO A 48 -4.05 -5.38 8.55
C PRO A 48 -3.04 -5.75 9.65
N GLY A 49 -1.77 -5.44 9.44
CA GLY A 49 -0.69 -5.80 10.36
C GLY A 49 0.35 -4.69 10.52
N SER A 50 1.20 -4.85 11.55
CA SER A 50 2.36 -3.98 11.75
C SER A 50 3.55 -4.47 10.95
N VAL A 51 4.24 -3.56 10.26
CA VAL A 51 5.50 -3.85 9.57
C VAL A 51 6.55 -4.39 10.53
N THR A 52 6.66 -3.81 11.72
CA THR A 52 7.68 -4.23 12.70
C THR A 52 7.47 -5.68 13.13
N ASP A 53 6.22 -6.09 13.32
CA ASP A 53 5.88 -7.47 13.67
C ASP A 53 6.10 -8.42 12.48
N PHE A 54 5.68 -8.02 11.28
CA PHE A 54 5.91 -8.77 10.06
C PHE A 54 7.40 -9.04 9.81
N LEU A 55 8.26 -8.04 10.01
CA LEU A 55 9.71 -8.17 9.83
C LEU A 55 10.35 -9.19 10.79
N ASN A 56 9.73 -9.49 11.93
CA ASN A 56 10.18 -10.55 12.83
C ASN A 56 9.89 -11.97 12.30
N HIS A 57 9.04 -12.10 11.29
CA HIS A 57 8.57 -13.38 10.75
C HIS A 57 9.11 -13.69 9.35
N VAL A 58 9.95 -12.81 8.81
CA VAL A 58 10.57 -12.95 7.48
C VAL A 58 12.09 -12.86 7.58
N THR A 59 12.76 -13.37 6.55
CA THR A 59 14.20 -13.29 6.36
C THR A 59 14.49 -12.77 4.96
N PRO A 60 15.26 -11.68 4.82
CA PRO A 60 15.75 -11.20 3.53
C PRO A 60 16.58 -12.25 2.81
N LYS A 61 16.18 -12.61 1.58
CA LYS A 61 16.91 -13.50 0.68
C LYS A 61 17.00 -12.86 -0.72
N PRO A 62 18.15 -12.89 -1.41
CA PRO A 62 18.22 -12.52 -2.82
C PRO A 62 17.39 -13.52 -3.64
N ARG A 63 17.01 -13.10 -4.85
CA ARG A 63 16.35 -14.01 -5.81
C ARG A 63 17.20 -15.25 -6.00
N SER A 64 16.60 -16.41 -5.76
CA SER A 64 17.31 -17.69 -5.85
C SER A 64 17.48 -18.06 -7.32
N LEU A 65 18.72 -17.99 -7.82
CA LEU A 65 19.08 -18.58 -9.11
C LEU A 65 19.45 -20.07 -8.90
N PRO A 66 19.09 -20.98 -9.84
CA PRO A 66 19.45 -22.39 -9.71
C PRO A 66 20.97 -22.54 -9.59
N GLY A 67 21.45 -23.12 -8.47
CA GLY A 67 22.87 -23.42 -8.23
C GLY A 67 23.64 -22.41 -7.37
N GLU A 68 23.02 -21.31 -6.92
CA GLU A 68 23.69 -20.35 -6.03
C GLU A 68 23.53 -20.69 -4.54
N VAL A 69 24.59 -20.43 -3.77
CA VAL A 69 24.58 -20.55 -2.31
C VAL A 69 23.55 -19.58 -1.74
N GLN A 70 22.65 -20.08 -0.87
CA GLN A 70 21.64 -19.27 -0.20
C GLN A 70 22.30 -18.23 0.72
N GLN A 71 22.63 -17.06 0.18
CA GLN A 71 22.96 -15.90 0.99
C GLN A 71 21.70 -15.44 1.71
N HIS A 72 21.78 -15.30 3.02
CA HIS A 72 20.73 -14.72 3.84
C HIS A 72 21.35 -13.60 4.66
N SER A 73 20.55 -12.56 4.93
CA SER A 73 20.95 -11.46 5.79
C SER A 73 20.00 -11.37 6.97
N ASN A 74 20.55 -11.17 8.17
CA ASN A 74 19.74 -10.86 9.36
C ASN A 74 19.23 -9.41 9.36
N LYS A 75 19.71 -8.57 8.43
CA LYS A 75 19.33 -7.17 8.31
C LYS A 75 18.66 -6.92 6.96
N VAL A 76 17.55 -6.19 6.97
CA VAL A 76 16.87 -5.76 5.75
C VAL A 76 17.83 -4.88 4.93
N PRO A 77 18.17 -5.26 3.68
CA PRO A 77 19.02 -4.43 2.82
C PRO A 77 18.27 -3.16 2.41
N MET A 78 18.97 -2.16 1.88
CA MET A 78 18.39 -0.86 1.55
C MET A 78 18.79 -0.42 0.16
N GLY A 79 17.99 0.48 -0.43
CA GLY A 79 18.31 1.13 -1.69
C GLY A 79 18.35 0.17 -2.87
N PRO A 80 19.04 0.56 -3.96
CA PRO A 80 19.12 -0.22 -5.19
C PRO A 80 19.58 -1.67 -5.00
N ASP A 81 20.51 -1.91 -4.07
CA ASP A 81 21.05 -3.25 -3.78
C ASP A 81 19.98 -4.24 -3.29
N SER A 82 18.89 -3.72 -2.73
CA SER A 82 17.77 -4.53 -2.24
C SER A 82 16.75 -4.90 -3.32
N GLN A 83 16.84 -4.36 -4.54
CA GLN A 83 15.80 -4.47 -5.56
C GLN A 83 15.52 -5.93 -6.00
N SER A 84 16.54 -6.79 -5.98
CA SER A 84 16.43 -8.22 -6.32
C SER A 84 16.07 -9.12 -5.14
N TRP A 85 15.90 -8.56 -3.94
CA TRP A 85 15.66 -9.31 -2.71
C TRP A 85 14.18 -9.55 -2.46
N PHE A 86 13.91 -10.56 -1.63
CA PHE A 86 12.60 -10.97 -1.16
C PHE A 86 12.60 -11.05 0.38
N LEU A 87 11.52 -10.61 1.02
CA LEU A 87 11.27 -10.82 2.44
C LEU A 87 10.51 -12.15 2.62
N VAL A 88 11.27 -13.25 2.64
CA VAL A 88 10.71 -14.61 2.63
C VAL A 88 10.27 -15.03 4.02
N THR A 89 9.07 -15.58 4.18
CA THR A 89 8.60 -16.14 5.47
C THR A 89 9.57 -17.17 6.05
N LYS A 90 9.69 -17.19 7.38
CA LYS A 90 10.52 -18.16 8.11
C LYS A 90 9.94 -19.59 8.07
N SER A 91 8.64 -19.71 7.81
CA SER A 91 7.91 -20.97 7.64
C SER A 91 7.24 -21.01 6.27
N GLU A 92 6.90 -22.20 5.79
CA GLU A 92 6.17 -22.35 4.53
C GLU A 92 4.81 -21.63 4.58
N VAL A 93 4.43 -21.00 3.47
CA VAL A 93 3.23 -20.16 3.42
C VAL A 93 1.98 -20.99 3.74
N GLU A 94 1.91 -22.22 3.25
CA GLU A 94 0.81 -23.14 3.49
C GLU A 94 0.65 -23.50 4.96
N GLN A 95 1.75 -23.76 5.68
CA GLN A 95 1.72 -24.04 7.12
C GLN A 95 1.23 -22.82 7.90
N LEU A 96 1.61 -21.62 7.47
CA LEU A 96 1.13 -20.38 8.06
C LEU A 96 -0.35 -20.16 7.77
N LEU A 97 -0.85 -20.56 6.60
CA LEU A 97 -2.28 -20.47 6.25
C LEU A 97 -3.13 -21.49 7.02
N GLU A 98 -2.60 -22.68 7.33
CA GLU A 98 -3.26 -23.67 8.19
C GLU A 98 -3.39 -23.21 9.64
N ASN A 99 -2.52 -22.29 10.09
CA ASN A 99 -2.55 -21.71 11.43
C ASN A 99 -3.19 -20.32 11.43
N THR A 100 -4.45 -20.21 11.87
CA THR A 100 -5.20 -18.94 11.92
C THR A 100 -4.63 -17.89 12.88
N THR A 101 -3.69 -18.26 13.76
CA THR A 101 -2.98 -17.31 14.64
C THR A 101 -1.63 -16.89 14.06
N SER A 102 -1.31 -17.27 12.83
CA SER A 102 -0.05 -16.90 12.19
C SER A 102 -0.03 -15.42 11.79
N ILE A 103 1.17 -14.93 11.48
CA ILE A 103 1.37 -13.55 11.03
C ILE A 103 0.55 -13.18 9.78
N LEU A 104 0.19 -14.17 8.94
CA LEU A 104 -0.54 -13.93 7.68
C LEU A 104 -1.95 -13.39 7.92
N TYR A 105 -2.58 -13.74 9.05
CA TYR A 105 -3.94 -13.30 9.37
C TYR A 105 -4.01 -11.88 9.95
N GLY A 106 -2.86 -11.26 10.23
CA GLY A 106 -2.78 -9.90 10.74
C GLY A 106 -3.41 -9.73 12.11
N GLN A 107 -3.91 -8.53 12.40
CA GLN A 107 -4.44 -8.17 13.71
C GLN A 107 -5.76 -7.40 13.58
N ASN A 108 -6.69 -7.67 14.51
CA ASN A 108 -8.00 -7.03 14.48
C ASN A 108 -7.94 -5.60 15.04
N PRO A 109 -8.21 -4.56 14.21
CA PRO A 109 -8.09 -3.17 14.62
C PRO A 109 -9.12 -2.72 15.67
N ASN A 110 -10.13 -3.55 15.96
CA ASN A 110 -11.10 -3.29 17.03
C ASN A 110 -10.61 -3.76 18.42
N THR A 111 -9.69 -4.73 18.46
CA THR A 111 -9.16 -5.28 19.72
C THR A 111 -7.69 -4.92 19.94
N THR A 112 -6.96 -4.60 18.87
CA THR A 112 -5.55 -4.20 18.93
C THR A 112 -5.32 -2.90 18.16
N THR A 113 -4.25 -2.21 18.53
CA THR A 113 -3.86 -0.96 17.89
C THR A 113 -2.98 -1.24 16.68
N VAL A 114 -3.58 -1.30 15.48
CA VAL A 114 -2.86 -1.54 14.22
C VAL A 114 -2.45 -0.20 13.57
N PRO A 115 -1.16 0.01 13.25
CA PRO A 115 -0.68 1.28 12.72
C PRO A 115 -1.02 1.46 11.24
N ILE A 116 -1.30 2.71 10.85
CA ILE A 116 -1.19 3.17 9.47
C ILE A 116 0.06 4.05 9.32
N TYR A 117 0.74 3.97 8.17
CA TYR A 117 1.99 4.69 7.94
C TYR A 117 1.74 5.89 7.02
N ALA A 118 1.84 7.10 7.58
CA ALA A 118 1.63 8.33 6.82
C ALA A 118 2.97 8.90 6.35
N HIS A 119 3.31 8.72 5.08
CA HIS A 119 4.50 9.30 4.47
C HIS A 119 4.22 10.72 3.97
N VAL A 120 4.87 11.71 4.58
CA VAL A 120 4.63 13.13 4.32
C VAL A 120 5.77 13.71 3.49
N THR A 121 5.40 14.31 2.35
CA THR A 121 6.31 15.07 1.49
C THR A 121 5.96 16.55 1.58
N GLN A 122 6.83 17.32 2.20
CA GLN A 122 6.65 18.76 2.39
C GLN A 122 7.05 19.53 1.14
N CYS A 123 6.16 20.39 0.63
CA CYS A 123 6.41 21.28 -0.50
C CYS A 123 6.52 22.76 -0.08
N GLY A 124 6.05 23.10 1.13
CA GLY A 124 6.05 24.44 1.69
C GLY A 124 5.53 24.44 3.13
N ARG A 125 5.16 25.60 3.68
CA ARG A 125 4.65 25.70 5.08
C ARG A 125 3.29 25.02 5.30
N LYS A 126 2.39 25.16 4.32
CA LYS A 126 1.05 24.55 4.31
C LYS A 126 0.75 23.79 3.01
N ASN A 127 1.77 23.60 2.18
CA ASN A 127 1.69 22.86 0.93
C ASN A 127 2.45 21.56 1.11
N PHE A 128 1.76 20.43 1.04
CA PHE A 128 2.35 19.12 1.22
C PHE A 128 1.40 18.06 0.67
N HIS A 129 1.92 16.87 0.41
CA HIS A 129 1.07 15.71 0.25
C HIS A 129 1.45 14.63 1.25
N VAL A 130 0.48 13.80 1.58
CA VAL A 130 0.64 12.65 2.46
C VAL A 130 0.08 11.42 1.79
N SER A 131 0.83 10.32 1.84
CA SER A 131 0.37 8.99 1.43
C SER A 131 0.21 8.13 2.68
N TYR A 132 -1.00 7.63 2.91
CA TYR A 132 -1.31 6.69 3.97
C TYR A 132 -1.19 5.27 3.41
N TRP A 133 -0.19 4.54 3.90
CA TRP A 133 0.10 3.16 3.51
C TRP A 133 -0.51 2.20 4.52
N LEU A 134 -1.32 1.28 4.00
CA LEU A 134 -1.94 0.17 4.71
C LEU A 134 -1.13 -1.08 4.39
N PHE A 135 -0.75 -1.82 5.43
CA PHE A 135 0.00 -3.06 5.28
C PHE A 135 -0.86 -4.25 5.65
N PHE A 136 -0.93 -5.22 4.74
CA PHE A 136 -1.57 -6.52 4.98
C PHE A 136 -0.50 -7.62 4.91
N PRO A 137 -0.33 -8.46 5.93
CA PRO A 137 0.68 -9.53 5.89
C PRO A 137 0.45 -10.59 4.82
N PHE A 138 -0.77 -10.74 4.34
CA PHE A 138 -1.14 -11.65 3.27
C PHE A 138 -2.31 -11.11 2.49
N SER A 139 -2.24 -11.21 1.17
CA SER A 139 -3.30 -10.85 0.24
C SER A 139 -3.77 -12.13 -0.43
N GLN A 140 -5.02 -12.51 -0.16
CA GLN A 140 -5.64 -13.69 -0.75
C GLN A 140 -6.06 -13.37 -2.18
N GLY A 141 -5.62 -14.23 -3.09
CA GLY A 141 -5.96 -14.17 -4.50
C GLY A 141 -7.45 -14.41 -4.75
N LYS A 142 -7.80 -14.52 -6.02
CA LYS A 142 -9.19 -14.77 -6.42
C LYS A 142 -9.40 -16.24 -6.80
N PRO A 143 -10.54 -16.85 -6.41
CA PRO A 143 -10.89 -18.18 -6.87
C PRO A 143 -11.25 -18.12 -8.36
N ILE A 144 -10.59 -18.96 -9.15
CA ILE A 144 -10.84 -19.13 -10.57
C ILE A 144 -11.34 -20.55 -10.79
N CYS A 145 -12.40 -20.69 -11.60
CA CYS A 145 -12.88 -22.00 -12.01
C CYS A 145 -11.87 -22.64 -12.97
N THR A 146 -11.42 -23.85 -12.67
CA THR A 146 -10.42 -24.56 -13.46
C THR A 146 -10.79 -26.00 -13.71
N LEU A 147 -10.38 -26.53 -14.86
CA LEU A 147 -10.39 -27.96 -15.17
C LEU A 147 -8.99 -28.53 -14.93
N ASP A 148 -8.88 -29.58 -14.12
CA ASP A 148 -7.59 -30.24 -13.91
C ASP A 148 -7.25 -31.12 -15.12
N MET A 149 -6.21 -30.74 -15.86
CA MET A 149 -5.74 -31.47 -17.05
C MET A 149 -4.54 -32.37 -16.73
N GLY A 150 -4.27 -32.65 -15.44
CA GLY A 150 -3.14 -33.45 -15.00
C GLY A 150 -1.81 -32.77 -15.37
N VAL A 151 -1.01 -33.43 -16.22
CA VAL A 151 0.33 -32.94 -16.62
C VAL A 151 0.33 -31.58 -17.31
N LEU A 152 -0.79 -31.17 -17.92
CA LEU A 152 -0.92 -29.87 -18.58
C LEU A 152 -1.24 -28.73 -17.59
N GLY A 153 -1.55 -29.06 -16.33
CA GLY A 153 -1.93 -28.11 -15.29
C GLY A 153 -3.40 -27.68 -15.35
N PRO A 154 -3.84 -26.80 -14.42
CA PRO A 154 -5.23 -26.36 -14.35
C PRO A 154 -5.58 -25.36 -15.46
N LEU A 155 -6.52 -25.72 -16.34
CA LEU A 155 -7.02 -24.84 -17.40
C LEU A 155 -8.14 -23.92 -16.87
N PRO A 156 -8.00 -22.57 -16.93
CA PRO A 156 -9.06 -21.66 -16.53
C PRO A 156 -10.31 -21.81 -17.40
N LEU A 157 -11.47 -21.98 -16.75
CA LEU A 157 -12.77 -22.08 -17.39
C LEU A 157 -13.64 -20.86 -17.08
N PRO A 158 -14.43 -20.36 -18.04
CA PRO A 158 -15.44 -19.35 -17.76
C PRO A 158 -16.56 -19.94 -16.90
N VAL A 159 -17.03 -19.16 -15.92
CA VAL A 159 -18.20 -19.49 -15.11
C VAL A 159 -19.48 -19.25 -15.93
N PHE A 160 -20.40 -20.22 -15.95
CA PHE A 160 -21.70 -20.12 -16.63
C PHE A 160 -22.84 -20.21 -15.60
N ASN A 161 -23.79 -19.26 -15.62
CA ASN A 161 -24.90 -19.16 -14.66
C ASN A 161 -24.47 -19.31 -13.18
N ASN A 162 -23.36 -18.65 -12.82
CA ASN A 162 -22.80 -18.71 -11.46
C ASN A 162 -22.40 -20.12 -10.98
N ARG A 163 -22.22 -21.08 -11.91
CA ARG A 163 -21.75 -22.45 -11.64
C ARG A 163 -20.37 -22.67 -12.25
N CYS A 164 -19.47 -23.24 -11.45
CA CYS A 164 -18.16 -23.70 -11.91
C CYS A 164 -18.26 -25.18 -12.30
N PHE A 165 -17.97 -25.49 -13.58
CA PHE A 165 -17.90 -26.87 -14.08
C PHE A 165 -16.48 -27.40 -13.99
N GLY A 166 -15.97 -27.52 -12.76
CA GLY A 166 -14.59 -27.90 -12.47
C GLY A 166 -14.28 -27.72 -10.98
N THR A 167 -13.04 -27.35 -10.68
CA THR A 167 -12.58 -27.04 -9.32
C THR A 167 -12.25 -25.55 -9.20
N LEU A 168 -12.71 -24.92 -8.12
CA LEU A 168 -12.29 -23.57 -7.77
C LEU A 168 -10.88 -23.67 -7.19
N LYS A 169 -9.91 -23.02 -7.84
CA LYS A 169 -8.54 -22.90 -7.36
C LYS A 169 -8.21 -21.42 -7.20
N GLU A 170 -7.52 -21.07 -6.13
CA GLU A 170 -7.13 -19.69 -5.84
C GLU A 170 -5.85 -19.33 -6.60
N PHE A 171 -5.83 -18.13 -7.19
CA PHE A 171 -4.68 -17.62 -7.92
C PHE A 171 -4.39 -16.17 -7.55
N GLY A 172 -3.11 -15.81 -7.53
CA GLY A 172 -2.64 -14.46 -7.24
C GLY A 172 -2.48 -14.14 -5.76
N SER A 173 -2.50 -15.16 -4.89
CA SER A 173 -2.24 -14.95 -3.47
C SER A 173 -0.77 -14.55 -3.27
N HIS A 174 -0.47 -13.68 -2.33
CA HIS A 174 0.91 -13.32 -2.04
C HIS A 174 1.09 -12.86 -0.59
N VAL A 175 2.29 -13.09 -0.06
CA VAL A 175 2.68 -12.61 1.27
C VAL A 175 3.06 -11.14 1.15
N GLY A 176 2.63 -10.34 2.11
CA GLY A 176 2.85 -8.90 2.18
C GLY A 176 2.05 -8.16 1.10
N ASP A 177 1.33 -7.12 1.48
CA ASP A 177 0.62 -6.27 0.52
C ASP A 177 0.61 -4.82 0.98
N TRP A 178 0.68 -3.92 -0.01
CA TRP A 178 0.73 -2.48 0.19
C TRP A 178 -0.41 -1.84 -0.58
N GLU A 179 -1.38 -1.36 0.17
CA GLU A 179 -2.46 -0.52 -0.34
C GLU A 179 -2.28 0.91 0.16
N HIS A 180 -2.75 1.89 -0.60
CA HIS A 180 -2.58 3.28 -0.18
C HIS A 180 -3.64 4.24 -0.69
N MET A 181 -3.78 5.33 0.04
CA MET A 181 -4.49 6.52 -0.39
C MET A 181 -3.64 7.74 -0.09
N SER A 182 -3.76 8.78 -0.90
CA SER A 182 -2.97 10.00 -0.76
C SER A 182 -3.86 11.23 -0.72
N LEU A 183 -3.44 12.27 0.01
CA LEU A 183 -4.07 13.58 0.06
C LEU A 183 -3.07 14.67 -0.31
N MET A 184 -3.50 15.64 -1.11
CA MET A 184 -2.75 16.84 -1.45
C MET A 184 -3.35 18.05 -0.72
N PHE A 185 -2.50 18.79 -0.02
CA PHE A 185 -2.84 20.05 0.65
C PHE A 185 -2.13 21.21 -0.04
N ASN A 186 -2.90 22.27 -0.34
CA ASN A 186 -2.43 23.43 -1.08
C ASN A 186 -2.77 24.73 -0.33
N GLY A 187 -2.29 24.84 0.91
CA GLY A 187 -2.37 26.07 1.70
C GLY A 187 -3.59 26.19 2.63
N TYR A 188 -4.53 25.24 2.53
CA TYR A 188 -5.77 25.22 3.31
C TYR A 188 -5.81 24.03 4.28
N ASP A 189 -6.68 24.09 5.28
CA ASP A 189 -6.87 23.03 6.27
C ASP A 189 -7.65 21.82 5.71
N GLU A 190 -8.34 21.99 4.58
CA GLU A 190 -8.92 20.92 3.78
C GLU A 190 -8.00 20.54 2.60
N PRO A 191 -7.85 19.24 2.31
CA PRO A 191 -7.12 18.78 1.13
C PRO A 191 -7.84 19.22 -0.15
N GLU A 192 -7.08 19.46 -1.20
CA GLU A 192 -7.60 19.84 -2.51
C GLU A 192 -7.96 18.60 -3.33
N GLU A 193 -7.11 17.57 -3.28
CA GLU A 193 -7.24 16.36 -4.07
C GLU A 193 -6.89 15.12 -3.24
N MET A 194 -7.54 14.01 -3.58
CA MET A 194 -7.32 12.70 -3.02
C MET A 194 -7.07 11.68 -4.13
N TYR A 195 -6.13 10.78 -3.91
CA TYR A 195 -5.90 9.60 -4.73
C TYR A 195 -6.20 8.33 -3.94
N VAL A 196 -6.84 7.35 -4.57
CA VAL A 196 -7.09 6.02 -3.99
C VAL A 196 -6.54 4.96 -4.93
N SER A 197 -5.65 4.10 -4.42
CA SER A 197 -5.06 2.99 -5.16
C SER A 197 -5.93 1.74 -5.12
N VAL A 198 -6.07 1.07 -6.25
CA VAL A 198 -6.76 -0.22 -6.39
C VAL A 198 -5.96 -1.12 -7.32
N HIS A 199 -5.21 -2.07 -6.75
CA HIS A 199 -4.37 -2.98 -7.53
C HIS A 199 -3.39 -2.20 -8.43
N ASP A 200 -3.49 -2.38 -9.75
CA ASP A 200 -2.68 -1.69 -10.76
C ASP A 200 -3.38 -0.45 -11.36
N ALA A 201 -4.47 0.03 -10.73
CA ALA A 201 -5.25 1.19 -11.12
C ALA A 201 -5.47 2.15 -9.94
N GLY A 202 -6.04 3.31 -10.20
CA GLY A 202 -6.42 4.24 -9.15
C GLY A 202 -7.35 5.34 -9.63
N ALA A 203 -7.86 6.13 -8.70
CA ALA A 203 -8.74 7.25 -9.00
C ALA A 203 -8.40 8.48 -8.17
N PHE A 204 -8.49 9.62 -8.84
CA PHE A 204 -8.35 10.95 -8.28
C PHE A 204 -9.72 11.57 -8.05
N TYR A 205 -9.86 12.24 -6.91
CA TYR A 205 -11.07 12.92 -6.49
C TYR A 205 -10.74 14.32 -5.99
N ARG A 206 -11.55 15.32 -6.34
CA ARG A 206 -11.40 16.70 -5.85
C ARG A 206 -12.33 16.96 -4.68
N PHE A 207 -11.85 17.71 -3.70
CA PHE A 207 -12.66 18.07 -2.53
C PHE A 207 -13.67 19.17 -2.86
N ASP A 208 -14.96 18.86 -2.72
CA ASP A 208 -16.06 19.81 -2.79
C ASP A 208 -16.32 20.35 -1.38
N ARG A 209 -15.85 21.57 -1.10
CA ARG A 209 -15.99 22.24 0.20
C ARG A 209 -17.44 22.49 0.59
N ASN A 210 -18.29 22.82 -0.38
CA ASN A 210 -19.71 23.14 -0.13
C ASN A 210 -20.48 21.89 0.29
N ARG A 211 -20.16 20.76 -0.33
CA ARG A 211 -20.82 19.48 -0.06
C ARG A 211 -20.06 18.60 0.95
N ARG A 212 -18.90 19.06 1.43
CA ARG A 212 -18.02 18.36 2.38
C ARG A 212 -17.75 16.90 1.96
N LYS A 213 -17.36 16.69 0.70
CA LYS A 213 -17.11 15.36 0.13
C LYS A 213 -16.10 15.42 -1.01
N PHE A 214 -15.47 14.29 -1.33
CA PHE A 214 -14.65 14.21 -2.53
C PHE A 214 -15.49 13.72 -3.71
N VAL A 215 -15.29 14.32 -4.87
CA VAL A 215 -16.00 14.00 -6.12
C VAL A 215 -15.00 13.52 -7.15
N PHE A 216 -15.34 12.43 -7.84
CA PHE A 216 -14.50 11.80 -8.85
C PHE A 216 -14.06 12.82 -9.90
N ASN A 217 -12.78 12.80 -10.22
CA ASN A 217 -12.17 13.71 -11.18
C ASN A 217 -11.61 12.98 -12.39
N ARG A 218 -10.70 12.02 -12.15
CA ARG A 218 -10.04 11.25 -13.20
C ARG A 218 -9.59 9.90 -12.66
N GLN A 219 -9.27 8.97 -13.56
CA GLN A 219 -8.72 7.66 -13.20
C GLN A 219 -7.35 7.45 -13.81
N GLU A 220 -6.50 6.73 -13.10
CA GLU A 220 -5.23 6.20 -13.59
C GLU A 220 -5.41 4.71 -13.91
N VAL A 221 -4.98 4.32 -15.10
CA VAL A 221 -4.97 2.92 -15.54
C VAL A 221 -3.59 2.65 -16.11
N ARG A 222 -2.80 1.80 -15.44
CA ARG A 222 -1.46 1.39 -15.90
C ARG A 222 -1.57 0.49 -17.15
N LYS A 223 -0.49 0.32 -17.92
CA LYS A 223 -0.54 -0.45 -19.19
C LYS A 223 -0.87 -1.93 -18.94
N GLY A 224 -1.68 -2.53 -19.82
CA GLY A 224 -1.91 -3.99 -19.87
C GLY A 224 -3.32 -4.50 -19.51
N PHE A 225 -4.30 -3.62 -19.31
CA PHE A 225 -5.63 -4.04 -18.86
C PHE A 225 -6.61 -4.42 -19.95
N LEU A 226 -7.37 -5.47 -19.66
CA LEU A 226 -8.51 -5.94 -20.44
C LEU A 226 -9.82 -5.23 -20.08
N GLN A 227 -9.92 -4.60 -18.90
CA GLN A 227 -11.12 -3.91 -18.42
C GLN A 227 -10.79 -2.62 -17.65
N LYS A 228 -11.58 -1.56 -17.88
CA LYS A 228 -11.50 -0.32 -17.09
C LYS A 228 -12.36 -0.48 -15.82
N PRO A 229 -11.80 -0.25 -14.62
CA PRO A 229 -12.60 -0.24 -13.40
C PRO A 229 -13.55 0.96 -13.43
N LYS A 230 -14.73 0.80 -12.82
CA LYS A 230 -15.69 1.90 -12.64
C LYS A 230 -15.60 2.34 -11.18
N PHE A 231 -15.00 3.49 -10.95
CA PHE A 231 -14.91 4.05 -9.62
C PHE A 231 -16.22 4.73 -9.21
N PRO A 232 -16.63 4.62 -7.94
CA PRO A 232 -17.73 5.40 -7.39
C PRO A 232 -17.52 6.91 -7.56
N GLU A 233 -18.59 7.67 -7.72
CA GLU A 233 -18.51 9.12 -8.03
C GLU A 233 -18.12 9.96 -6.81
N VAL A 234 -18.37 9.47 -5.61
CA VAL A 234 -18.24 10.26 -4.37
C VAL A 234 -17.53 9.45 -3.31
N VAL A 235 -16.68 10.14 -2.54
CA VAL A 235 -16.13 9.63 -1.28
C VAL A 235 -16.70 10.45 -0.15
N HIS A 236 -17.37 9.77 0.76
CA HIS A 236 -17.97 10.38 1.94
C HIS A 236 -16.91 10.58 3.02
N LEU A 237 -17.14 11.57 3.88
CA LEU A 237 -16.40 11.74 5.12
C LEU A 237 -17.21 11.19 6.29
N THR A 238 -16.55 10.81 7.37
CA THR A 238 -17.22 10.59 8.65
C THR A 238 -17.85 11.88 9.17
N ASP A 239 -19.00 11.75 9.84
CA ASP A 239 -19.68 12.90 10.45
C ASP A 239 -18.78 13.59 11.48
N GLU A 240 -18.09 12.78 12.29
CA GLU A 240 -17.07 13.20 13.25
C GLU A 240 -15.68 13.16 12.59
N GLY A 241 -14.95 14.28 12.59
CA GLY A 241 -13.51 14.30 12.29
C GLY A 241 -13.09 14.47 10.83
N ASN A 242 -14.02 14.50 9.84
CA ASN A 242 -13.71 14.65 8.41
C ASN A 242 -12.87 13.51 7.82
N HIS A 243 -12.92 12.30 8.38
CA HIS A 243 -12.11 11.18 7.90
C HIS A 243 -12.69 10.64 6.58
N PRO A 244 -11.93 10.55 5.48
CA PRO A 244 -12.40 9.90 4.27
C PRO A 244 -12.77 8.44 4.54
N VAL A 245 -13.93 7.99 4.04
CA VAL A 245 -14.42 6.63 4.23
C VAL A 245 -14.08 5.78 3.01
N LEU A 246 -13.25 4.76 3.21
CA LEU A 246 -12.82 3.81 2.18
C LEU A 246 -13.13 2.37 2.62
N PHE A 247 -13.08 1.44 1.67
CA PHE A 247 -13.45 0.04 1.84
C PHE A 247 -12.36 -0.88 1.26
N ALA A 248 -11.70 -1.66 2.09
CA ALA A 248 -10.77 -2.68 1.63
C ALA A 248 -11.55 -3.91 1.14
N ALA A 249 -11.27 -4.35 -0.09
CA ALA A 249 -11.91 -5.52 -0.68
C ALA A 249 -11.50 -6.82 0.03
N LYS A 250 -12.41 -7.80 0.01
CA LYS A 250 -12.17 -9.10 0.65
C LYS A 250 -10.99 -9.83 0.01
N GLY A 251 -10.04 -10.24 0.84
CA GLY A 251 -8.86 -11.03 0.50
C GLY A 251 -7.77 -10.24 -0.22
N SER A 252 -8.12 -9.53 -1.30
CA SER A 252 -7.16 -8.81 -2.15
C SER A 252 -6.91 -7.36 -1.75
N HIS A 253 -7.67 -6.86 -0.77
CA HIS A 253 -7.49 -5.57 -0.08
C HIS A 253 -7.54 -4.27 -0.89
N GLY A 254 -7.67 -4.32 -2.22
CA GLY A 254 -7.87 -3.15 -3.08
C GLY A 254 -8.89 -2.15 -2.51
N LEU A 255 -8.53 -0.86 -2.48
CA LEU A 255 -9.29 0.18 -1.77
C LEU A 255 -10.38 0.82 -2.62
N TRP A 256 -11.63 0.58 -2.28
CA TRP A 256 -12.78 1.16 -2.96
C TRP A 256 -13.37 2.32 -2.16
N THR A 257 -14.00 3.26 -2.86
CA THR A 257 -14.62 4.46 -2.25
C THR A 257 -16.09 4.27 -1.91
N ALA A 258 -16.65 3.09 -2.22
CA ALA A 258 -18.00 2.68 -1.87
C ALA A 258 -18.03 1.17 -1.61
N PRO A 259 -18.97 0.69 -0.78
CA PRO A 259 -19.19 -0.75 -0.60
C PRO A 259 -19.83 -1.36 -1.86
N GLY A 260 -19.71 -2.67 -2.00
CA GLY A 260 -20.37 -3.44 -3.05
C GLY A 260 -19.40 -4.24 -3.90
N LYS A 261 -19.87 -4.60 -5.10
CA LYS A 261 -19.16 -5.47 -6.02
C LYS A 261 -18.51 -4.68 -7.14
N HIS A 262 -17.19 -4.70 -7.20
CA HIS A 262 -16.36 -3.93 -8.11
C HIS A 262 -15.62 -4.84 -9.07
N LYS A 263 -15.39 -4.41 -10.32
CA LYS A 263 -14.70 -5.25 -11.31
C LYS A 263 -13.21 -5.35 -10.99
N TYR A 264 -12.71 -6.59 -10.86
CA TYR A 264 -11.30 -6.87 -10.66
C TYR A 264 -10.53 -6.63 -11.97
N VAL A 265 -9.42 -5.89 -11.88
CA VAL A 265 -8.85 -5.24 -13.07
C VAL A 265 -8.00 -6.20 -13.92
N ARG A 266 -7.36 -7.21 -13.32
CA ARG A 266 -6.42 -8.11 -14.02
C ARG A 266 -7.08 -9.22 -14.83
N ILE A 267 -8.25 -9.73 -14.42
CA ILE A 267 -8.88 -10.90 -15.05
C ILE A 267 -10.36 -10.62 -15.31
N PRO A 268 -10.83 -10.80 -16.56
CA PRO A 268 -12.23 -10.62 -16.90
C PRO A 268 -13.17 -11.44 -16.02
N ARG A 269 -14.27 -10.81 -15.57
CA ARG A 269 -15.33 -11.44 -14.74
C ARG A 269 -14.91 -11.87 -13.34
N LEU A 270 -13.76 -11.41 -12.85
CA LEU A 270 -13.46 -11.40 -11.43
C LEU A 270 -13.90 -10.09 -10.80
N TYR A 271 -14.23 -10.15 -9.52
CA TYR A 271 -14.77 -9.01 -8.79
C TYR A 271 -14.13 -8.91 -7.41
N ASP A 272 -14.01 -7.68 -6.93
CA ASP A 272 -13.78 -7.34 -5.55
C ASP A 272 -15.12 -7.12 -4.86
N ASP A 273 -15.30 -7.79 -3.73
CA ASP A 273 -16.44 -7.56 -2.86
C ASP A 273 -15.95 -6.77 -1.64
N SER A 274 -16.51 -5.58 -1.43
CA SER A 274 -16.23 -4.71 -0.29
C SER A 274 -17.52 -4.36 0.45
N GLY A 275 -17.43 -4.00 1.73
CA GLY A 275 -18.63 -3.75 2.53
C GLY A 275 -18.35 -3.29 3.95
N TYR A 276 -19.41 -3.10 4.73
CA TYR A 276 -19.37 -2.68 6.13
C TYR A 276 -19.05 -3.85 7.07
N GLY A 277 -17.82 -4.35 7.04
CA GLY A 277 -17.31 -5.31 8.01
C GLY A 277 -16.71 -4.61 9.23
N PHE A 278 -15.42 -4.85 9.50
CA PHE A 278 -14.74 -4.26 10.66
C PHE A 278 -14.25 -2.83 10.36
N PRO A 279 -14.59 -1.81 11.18
CA PRO A 279 -14.08 -0.47 11.00
C PRO A 279 -12.66 -0.34 11.58
N TRP A 280 -11.71 0.09 10.76
CA TRP A 280 -10.37 0.48 11.17
C TRP A 280 -10.26 2.01 11.21
N LYS A 281 -10.38 2.56 12.44
CA LYS A 281 -10.20 3.99 12.73
C LYS A 281 -8.72 4.33 12.75
N THR A 282 -8.13 4.62 11.59
CA THR A 282 -6.67 4.67 11.44
C THR A 282 -6.01 5.83 12.21
N TRP A 283 -6.77 6.90 12.48
CA TRP A 283 -6.31 8.04 13.30
C TRP A 283 -5.93 7.67 14.74
N LEU A 284 -6.40 6.55 15.27
CA LEU A 284 -6.01 6.06 16.61
C LEU A 284 -4.52 5.69 16.68
N LYS A 285 -3.91 5.30 15.54
CA LYS A 285 -2.49 4.98 15.45
C LYS A 285 -1.94 5.31 14.07
N VAL A 286 -1.57 6.58 13.89
CA VAL A 286 -0.83 7.05 12.72
C VAL A 286 0.64 7.19 13.07
N ASP A 287 1.48 6.43 12.36
CA ASP A 287 2.93 6.59 12.39
C ASP A 287 3.32 7.56 11.27
N VAL A 288 3.63 8.80 11.66
CA VAL A 288 3.96 9.89 10.73
C VAL A 288 5.44 9.80 10.35
N LEU A 289 5.69 9.51 9.08
CA LEU A 289 7.00 9.35 8.47
C LEU A 289 7.28 10.59 7.63
N ASN A 290 7.93 11.59 8.23
CA ASN A 290 8.33 12.80 7.54
C ASN A 290 9.65 12.58 6.80
N SER A 291 9.71 12.94 5.51
CA SER A 291 10.94 12.87 4.71
C SER A 291 12.12 13.67 5.32
N SER A 292 11.84 14.69 6.14
CA SER A 292 12.86 15.47 6.86
C SER A 292 13.43 14.74 8.10
N LYS A 293 12.84 13.62 8.52
CA LYS A 293 13.31 12.79 9.63
C LYS A 293 13.98 11.52 9.09
N LYS A 294 14.81 10.89 9.92
CA LYS A 294 15.40 9.58 9.59
C LYS A 294 14.29 8.54 9.42
N LEU A 295 14.06 8.12 8.18
CA LEU A 295 13.06 7.10 7.85
C LEU A 295 13.48 5.72 8.39
N PRO A 296 12.52 4.86 8.77
CA PRO A 296 12.79 3.47 9.11
C PRO A 296 13.53 2.74 7.99
N ILE A 297 14.35 1.75 8.34
CA ILE A 297 15.14 0.96 7.38
C ILE A 297 14.24 0.31 6.31
N TRP A 298 13.09 -0.20 6.73
CA TRP A 298 12.14 -0.86 5.81
C TRP A 298 11.50 0.10 4.80
N MET A 299 11.43 1.40 5.11
CA MET A 299 10.98 2.42 4.16
C MET A 299 11.99 2.66 3.03
N GLN A 300 13.23 2.14 3.18
CA GLN A 300 14.29 2.24 2.17
C GLN A 300 14.49 0.92 1.42
N TYR A 301 13.68 -0.10 1.68
CA TYR A 301 13.75 -1.40 1.01
C TYR A 301 13.01 -1.35 -0.34
N TYR A 302 13.68 -1.70 -1.43
CA TYR A 302 13.15 -1.66 -2.80
C TYR A 302 12.61 -3.02 -3.27
N GLY A 303 13.09 -4.09 -2.64
CA GLY A 303 12.77 -5.47 -3.01
C GLY A 303 11.32 -5.87 -2.79
N LYS A 304 11.06 -7.16 -2.95
CA LYS A 304 9.74 -7.77 -2.84
C LYS A 304 9.39 -8.05 -1.39
N TRP A 305 8.26 -7.53 -0.93
CA TRP A 305 7.69 -7.86 0.36
C TRP A 305 6.98 -9.20 0.23
N GLY A 306 7.55 -10.28 0.77
CA GLY A 306 6.99 -11.62 0.67
C GLY A 306 7.82 -12.60 -0.16
N ASN A 307 7.26 -13.78 -0.34
CA ASN A 307 7.91 -14.91 -1.00
C ASN A 307 7.94 -14.74 -2.52
N GLN A 308 8.81 -15.51 -3.19
CA GLN A 308 8.78 -15.65 -4.63
C GLN A 308 7.54 -16.43 -5.08
N HIS A 309 7.05 -16.16 -6.28
CA HIS A 309 5.97 -16.91 -6.89
C HIS A 309 6.25 -18.42 -6.91
N SER A 310 5.20 -19.21 -6.72
CA SER A 310 5.29 -20.66 -6.69
C SER A 310 4.00 -21.29 -7.20
N LYS A 311 4.05 -22.59 -7.51
CA LYS A 311 2.90 -23.37 -8.01
C LYS A 311 2.25 -22.71 -9.25
N CYS A 312 3.11 -22.34 -10.21
CA CYS A 312 2.70 -21.74 -11.47
C CYS A 312 2.24 -22.79 -12.49
N HIS A 313 1.31 -22.39 -13.35
CA HIS A 313 0.86 -23.21 -14.47
C HIS A 313 2.05 -23.63 -15.36
N PRO A 314 2.09 -24.85 -15.92
CA PRO A 314 3.19 -25.31 -16.79
C PRO A 314 3.46 -24.39 -17.99
N LEU A 315 2.42 -23.79 -18.54
CA LEU A 315 2.50 -22.81 -19.65
C LEU A 315 2.83 -21.37 -19.20
N SER A 316 3.22 -21.15 -17.94
CA SER A 316 3.56 -19.82 -17.42
C SER A 316 4.73 -19.16 -18.14
N LYS A 317 5.67 -19.97 -18.65
CA LYS A 317 6.79 -19.51 -19.48
C LYS A 317 6.37 -19.02 -20.88
N MET A 318 5.13 -19.31 -21.31
CA MET A 318 4.58 -18.89 -22.62
C MET A 318 3.68 -17.65 -22.51
N GLY A 319 3.77 -16.89 -21.41
CA GLY A 319 3.07 -15.61 -21.22
C GLY A 319 1.81 -15.68 -20.36
N LEU A 320 1.38 -16.87 -19.93
CA LEU A 320 0.26 -17.07 -19.01
C LEU A 320 0.76 -17.14 -17.55
N GLN A 321 1.18 -16.02 -16.97
CA GLN A 321 1.67 -15.95 -15.57
C GLN A 321 0.53 -16.18 -14.55
N ILE A 322 0.04 -17.42 -14.49
CA ILE A 322 -1.02 -17.87 -13.60
C ILE A 322 -0.35 -18.74 -12.53
N CYS A 323 -0.24 -18.21 -11.31
CA CYS A 323 0.36 -18.88 -10.17
C CYS A 323 -0.57 -18.84 -8.97
N GLN A 324 -0.61 -19.91 -8.18
CA GLN A 324 -1.33 -19.90 -6.91
C GLN A 324 -0.76 -18.79 -6.01
N PHE A 325 0.57 -18.78 -5.87
CA PHE A 325 1.29 -17.72 -5.17
C PHE A 325 2.08 -16.88 -6.17
N THR A 326 1.90 -15.55 -6.12
CA THR A 326 2.67 -14.58 -6.90
C THR A 326 3.74 -13.91 -6.06
N ASP A 327 4.70 -13.24 -6.71
CA ASP A 327 5.63 -12.35 -6.01
C ASP A 327 4.82 -11.28 -5.27
N GLY A 328 5.22 -10.97 -4.04
CA GLY A 328 4.63 -9.83 -3.33
C GLY A 328 4.99 -8.47 -3.96
N PRO A 329 4.43 -7.36 -3.44
CA PRO A 329 4.66 -6.04 -4.00
C PRO A 329 6.11 -5.60 -3.78
N THR A 330 6.58 -4.70 -4.63
CA THR A 330 7.82 -3.97 -4.37
C THR A 330 7.62 -3.03 -3.18
N GLY A 331 8.71 -2.66 -2.52
CA GLY A 331 8.66 -1.66 -1.45
C GLY A 331 8.18 -0.29 -1.94
N ILE A 332 7.74 0.51 -0.96
CA ILE A 332 7.14 1.84 -1.17
C ILE A 332 7.97 2.77 -2.06
N PRO A 333 9.33 2.84 -1.94
CA PRO A 333 10.13 3.70 -2.82
C PRO A 333 10.04 3.39 -4.32
N MET A 334 9.60 2.18 -4.68
CA MET A 334 9.44 1.76 -6.07
C MET A 334 8.05 2.08 -6.63
N LYS A 335 7.13 2.58 -5.80
CA LYS A 335 5.79 2.97 -6.20
C LYS A 335 5.84 4.39 -6.79
N PRO A 336 5.12 4.69 -7.89
CA PRO A 336 5.05 6.05 -8.41
C PRO A 336 4.41 6.99 -7.39
N HIS A 337 4.83 8.25 -7.39
CA HIS A 337 4.19 9.28 -6.58
C HIS A 337 2.89 9.72 -7.24
N ASP A 338 1.79 9.70 -6.49
CA ASP A 338 0.47 10.14 -6.98
C ASP A 338 0.40 11.67 -7.17
N PHE A 339 1.23 12.37 -6.41
CA PHE A 339 1.31 13.81 -6.32
C PHE A 339 2.76 14.26 -6.43
N GLN A 340 2.99 15.45 -6.99
CA GLN A 340 4.30 16.08 -7.05
C GLN A 340 4.20 17.48 -6.47
N CYS A 341 5.21 17.89 -5.71
CA CYS A 341 5.38 19.30 -5.40
C CYS A 341 5.53 20.05 -6.72
N GLN A 342 4.64 21.00 -6.99
CA GLN A 342 4.87 21.93 -8.08
C GLN A 342 6.15 22.69 -7.75
N ASN A 343 7.16 22.63 -8.62
CA ASN A 343 8.29 23.53 -8.50
C ASN A 343 7.71 24.94 -8.43
N ALA A 344 8.04 25.68 -7.36
CA ALA A 344 7.82 27.11 -7.31
C ALA A 344 8.64 27.72 -8.45
N THR A 345 8.04 27.72 -9.64
CA THR A 345 8.50 28.45 -10.81
C THR A 345 8.02 29.87 -10.58
N ASN A 346 8.85 30.65 -9.90
CA ASN A 346 8.86 32.10 -10.07
C ASN A 346 9.89 32.43 -11.15
#